data_AF-A0A7C3LZ61-F1
#
_entry.id   AF-A0A7C3LZ61-F1
#
_cell.length_a   1.000
_cell.length_b   1.000
_cell.length_c   1.000
_cell.angle_alpha   90.00
_cell.angle_beta   90.00
_cell.angle_gamma   90.00
#
_symmetry.space_group_name_H-M   'P 1'
#
loop_
_entity.id
_entity.type
_entity.pdbx_description
1 polymer ?
#
loop_
_entity_poly.entity_id
_entity_poly.type
_entity_poly.pdbx_seq_one_letter_code
_entity_poly.pdbx_strand_id
1 'polypeptide(L)'
;MTYLSILWHMHQPFYAVNGRIGTPILLFRTLFNYYPMASIAERYPDVKLNFNLTPVLLKQIEGIYLGQYSDDFLSILLEDETPPEKLLSFAEQLPSQVIRKNSFLKVLLNKIETNSYSSKDIADTKVHLHLSSFHPFIIDEEIEQL
;
A
#
# COMPACT_ATOMS: atom_id res chain seq x y z
N MET A 1 21.16 -10.87 33.80
CA MET A 1 19.89 -10.24 33.34
C MET A 1 20.12 -9.68 31.96
N THR A 2 19.20 -9.94 31.02
CA THR A 2 19.27 -9.42 29.65
C THR A 2 18.14 -8.41 29.47
N TYR A 3 18.45 -7.26 28.88
CA TYR A 3 17.47 -6.25 28.51
C TYR A 3 17.24 -6.30 27.00
N LEU A 4 15.99 -6.12 26.57
CA LEU A 4 15.60 -6.03 25.17
C LEU A 4 15.07 -4.62 24.90
N SER A 5 15.59 -3.98 23.84
CA SER A 5 15.07 -2.72 23.33
C SER A 5 14.69 -2.90 21.87
N ILE A 6 13.41 -2.72 21.56
CA ILE A 6 12.88 -2.78 20.19
C ILE A 6 12.69 -1.35 19.71
N LEU A 7 13.37 -1.01 18.61
CA LEU A 7 13.26 0.30 17.95
C LEU A 7 12.75 0.10 16.53
N TRP A 8 11.64 0.75 16.20
CA TRP A 8 11.07 0.77 14.85
C TRP A 8 11.26 2.14 14.23
N HIS A 9 12.11 2.20 13.21
CA HIS A 9 12.40 3.41 12.46
C HIS A 9 11.76 3.32 11.07
N MET A 10 10.88 4.29 10.77
CA MET A 10 10.14 4.36 9.53
C MET A 10 10.44 5.68 8.80
N HIS A 11 10.95 5.55 7.59
CA HIS A 11 11.32 6.67 6.73
C HIS A 11 10.87 6.41 5.29
N GLN A 12 10.36 7.46 4.64
CA GLN A 12 10.27 7.58 3.19
C GLN A 12 10.77 8.96 2.79
N PRO A 13 11.43 9.11 1.63
CA PRO A 13 11.76 10.41 1.09
C PRO A 13 10.48 11.21 0.74
N PHE A 14 10.67 12.50 0.46
CA PHE A 14 9.58 13.36 0.00
C PHE A 14 9.29 13.11 -1.48
N TYR A 15 8.07 12.67 -1.80
CA TYR A 15 7.60 12.33 -3.13
C TYR A 15 6.70 13.39 -3.76
N ALA A 16 6.10 14.30 -2.96
CA ALA A 16 5.15 15.26 -3.49
C ALA A 16 5.84 16.31 -4.37
N VAL A 17 5.49 16.33 -5.65
CA VAL A 17 5.97 17.32 -6.63
C VAL A 17 4.74 18.03 -7.19
N ASN A 18 4.71 19.36 -7.09
CA ASN A 18 3.55 20.17 -7.52
C ASN A 18 2.21 19.70 -6.92
N GLY A 19 2.22 19.28 -5.65
CA GLY A 19 1.02 18.79 -4.95
C GLY A 19 0.62 17.36 -5.31
N ARG A 20 1.41 16.64 -6.11
CA ARG A 20 1.10 15.28 -6.58
C ARG A 20 2.14 14.26 -6.12
N ILE A 21 1.69 13.09 -5.71
CA ILE A 21 2.51 11.93 -5.38
C ILE A 21 2.28 10.88 -6.46
N GLY A 22 3.23 10.78 -7.39
CA GLY A 22 3.12 9.92 -8.57
C GLY A 22 3.51 8.46 -8.36
N THR A 23 3.80 8.06 -7.12
CA THR A 23 4.26 6.71 -6.79
C THR A 23 3.28 6.05 -5.82
N PRO A 24 2.93 4.76 -6.01
CA PRO A 24 2.07 4.04 -5.09
C PRO A 24 2.78 3.69 -3.78
N ILE A 25 4.10 3.91 -3.69
CA ILE A 25 4.94 3.46 -2.57
C ILE A 25 4.47 4.03 -1.24
N LEU A 26 4.06 5.31 -1.19
CA LEU A 26 3.64 5.91 0.07
C LEU A 26 2.38 5.24 0.62
N LEU A 27 1.35 5.07 -0.22
CA LEU A 27 0.13 4.36 0.19
C LEU A 27 0.44 2.90 0.52
N PHE A 28 1.17 2.21 -0.36
CA PHE A 28 1.56 0.82 -0.16
C PHE A 28 2.27 0.62 1.17
N ARG A 29 3.28 1.45 1.51
CA ARG A 29 4.01 1.33 2.78
C ARG A 29 3.15 1.68 3.98
N THR A 30 2.22 2.62 3.83
CA THR A 30 1.27 2.95 4.90
C THR A 30 0.39 1.75 5.25
N LEU A 31 -0.18 1.09 4.24
CA LEU A 31 -1.07 -0.07 4.43
C LEU A 31 -0.32 -1.37 4.75
N PHE A 32 0.87 -1.56 4.17
CA PHE A 32 1.62 -2.81 4.27
C PHE A 32 2.60 -2.83 5.44
N ASN A 33 3.04 -1.67 5.94
CA ASN A 33 4.06 -1.60 6.99
C ASN A 33 3.60 -0.80 8.21
N TYR A 34 3.13 0.44 8.05
CA TYR A 34 2.90 1.34 9.19
C TYR A 34 1.61 1.02 9.93
N TYR A 35 0.53 0.72 9.21
CA TYR A 35 -0.73 0.32 9.82
C TYR A 35 -0.66 -1.03 10.57
N PRO A 36 -0.11 -2.12 10.00
CA PRO A 36 0.06 -3.38 10.72
C PRO A 36 0.99 -3.25 11.94
N MET A 37 2.02 -2.40 11.83
CA MET A 37 2.92 -2.06 12.94
C MET A 37 2.13 -1.50 14.13
N ALA A 38 1.24 -0.53 13.90
CA ALA A 38 0.37 0.03 14.94
C ALA A 38 -0.62 -1.02 15.50
N SER A 39 -1.27 -1.79 14.62
CA SER A 39 -2.20 -2.86 15.01
C SER A 39 -1.54 -3.95 15.85
N ILE A 40 -0.30 -4.35 15.53
CA ILE A 40 0.46 -5.30 16.35
C ILE A 40 0.77 -4.71 17.72
N ALA A 41 1.18 -3.43 17.79
CA ALA A 41 1.50 -2.79 19.05
C ALA A 41 0.31 -2.72 20.01
N GLU A 42 -0.90 -2.47 19.48
CA GLU A 42 -2.14 -2.45 20.26
C GLU A 42 -2.44 -3.81 20.91
N ARG A 43 -2.13 -4.92 20.23
CA ARG A 43 -2.33 -6.28 20.75
C ARG A 43 -1.38 -6.68 21.89
N TYR A 44 -0.29 -5.94 22.10
CA TYR A 44 0.74 -6.28 23.09
C TYR A 44 1.14 -5.07 23.97
N PRO A 45 0.23 -4.55 24.80
CA PRO A 45 0.43 -3.31 25.56
C PRO A 45 1.58 -3.38 26.58
N ASP A 46 1.94 -4.59 27.04
CA ASP A 46 3.02 -4.79 28.02
C ASP A 46 4.43 -4.75 27.41
N VAL A 47 4.53 -4.89 26.07
CA VAL A 47 5.83 -4.88 25.37
C VAL A 47 6.34 -3.45 25.23
N LYS A 48 7.60 -3.21 25.64
CA LYS A 48 8.24 -1.90 25.51
C LYS A 48 8.77 -1.70 24.09
N LEU A 49 8.12 -0.82 23.34
CA LEU A 49 8.44 -0.47 21.95
C LEU A 49 8.78 1.01 21.82
N ASN A 50 9.73 1.35 20.94
CA ASN A 50 10.03 2.72 20.56
C ASN A 50 9.76 2.91 19.07
N PHE A 51 8.91 3.89 18.74
CA PHE A 51 8.57 4.23 17.36
C PHE A 51 9.24 5.54 16.97
N ASN A 52 9.92 5.53 15.84
CA ASN A 52 10.41 6.73 15.20
C ASN A 52 9.85 6.80 13.77
N LEU A 53 8.91 7.72 13.58
CA LEU A 53 8.37 8.10 12.29
C LEU A 53 9.01 9.44 11.90
N THR A 54 9.67 9.50 10.75
CA THR A 54 10.32 10.75 10.34
C THR A 54 9.30 11.85 10.02
N PRO A 55 9.57 13.14 10.31
CA PRO A 55 8.62 14.22 10.06
C PRO A 55 8.18 14.32 8.59
N VAL A 56 9.09 14.04 7.66
CA VAL A 56 8.82 14.05 6.22
C VAL A 56 7.85 12.94 5.79
N LEU A 57 7.88 11.78 6.46
CA LEU A 57 6.93 10.71 6.23
C LEU A 57 5.53 11.12 6.71
N LEU A 58 5.43 11.60 7.96
CA LEU A 58 4.15 12.00 8.55
C LEU A 58 3.48 13.12 7.76
N LYS A 59 4.25 14.14 7.36
CA LYS A 59 3.76 15.26 6.55
C LYS A 59 3.07 14.80 5.26
N GLN A 60 3.59 13.75 4.60
CA GLN A 60 3.00 13.28 3.34
C GLN A 60 1.76 12.43 3.57
N ILE A 61 1.76 11.57 4.58
CA ILE A 61 0.58 10.78 4.97
C ILE A 61 -0.57 11.72 5.37
N GLU A 62 -0.28 12.69 6.24
CA GLU A 62 -1.24 13.71 6.66
C GLU A 62 -1.67 14.60 5.48
N GLY A 63 -0.73 14.95 4.61
CA GLY A 63 -1.04 15.74 3.41
C GLY A 63 -2.00 15.03 2.45
N ILE A 64 -1.89 13.70 2.28
CA ILE A 64 -2.89 12.93 1.54
C ILE A 64 -4.23 12.93 2.28
N TYR A 65 -4.22 12.63 3.59
CA TYR A 65 -5.44 12.55 4.41
C TYR A 65 -6.24 13.87 4.41
N LEU A 66 -5.56 15.00 4.47
CA LEU A 66 -6.16 16.34 4.44
C LEU A 66 -6.47 16.84 3.02
N GLY A 67 -6.20 16.05 1.97
CA GLY A 67 -6.39 16.44 0.58
C GLY A 67 -5.41 17.51 0.07
N GLN A 68 -4.30 17.76 0.77
CA GLN A 68 -3.23 18.67 0.34
C GLN A 68 -2.38 18.07 -0.78
N TYR A 69 -2.24 16.75 -0.80
CA TYR A 69 -1.53 16.00 -1.84
C TYR A 69 -2.47 15.02 -2.53
N SER A 70 -2.49 15.03 -3.87
CA SER A 70 -3.15 13.97 -4.64
C SER A 70 -2.20 12.78 -4.78
N ASP A 71 -2.67 11.58 -4.41
CA ASP A 71 -1.96 10.33 -4.65
C ASP A 71 -2.46 9.71 -5.96
N ASP A 72 -1.55 9.46 -6.90
CA ASP A 72 -1.94 8.97 -8.23
C ASP A 72 -2.53 7.55 -8.14
N PHE A 73 -2.15 6.73 -7.15
CA PHE A 73 -2.71 5.40 -6.97
C PHE A 73 -4.12 5.44 -6.39
N LEU A 74 -4.38 6.26 -5.38
CA LEU A 74 -5.73 6.53 -4.90
C LEU A 74 -6.63 7.10 -6.01
N SER A 75 -6.09 8.02 -6.83
CA SER A 75 -6.83 8.60 -7.95
C SER A 75 -7.30 7.52 -8.93
N ILE A 76 -6.41 6.58 -9.29
CA ILE A 76 -6.77 5.45 -10.15
C ILE A 76 -7.91 4.62 -9.54
N LEU A 77 -7.89 4.35 -8.24
CA LEU A 77 -8.94 3.57 -7.59
C LEU A 77 -10.32 4.22 -7.76
N LEU A 78 -10.38 5.55 -7.75
CA LEU A 78 -11.60 6.34 -7.85
C LEU A 78 -12.06 6.62 -9.30
N GLU A 79 -11.16 6.59 -10.28
CA GLU A 79 -11.47 6.83 -11.69
C GLU A 79 -12.25 5.66 -12.31
N ASP A 80 -13.35 5.92 -13.04
CA ASP A 80 -14.10 4.87 -13.76
C ASP A 80 -13.28 4.21 -14.88
N GLU A 81 -12.53 5.03 -15.62
CA GLU A 81 -11.67 4.60 -16.71
C GLU A 81 -10.20 4.84 -16.35
N THR A 82 -9.43 3.75 -16.27
CA THR A 82 -8.00 3.83 -16.00
C THR A 82 -7.20 3.30 -17.18
N PRO A 83 -6.21 4.07 -17.69
CA PRO A 83 -5.29 3.57 -18.69
C PRO A 83 -4.52 2.35 -18.17
N PRO A 84 -4.53 1.20 -18.88
CA PRO A 84 -3.88 -0.04 -18.41
C PRO A 84 -2.38 0.12 -18.15
N GLU A 85 -1.70 0.99 -18.89
CA GLU A 85 -0.28 1.30 -18.72
C GLU A 85 0.05 1.82 -17.32
N LYS A 86 -0.85 2.60 -16.71
CA LYS A 86 -0.66 3.08 -15.33
C LYS A 86 -0.70 1.94 -14.32
N LEU A 87 -1.57 0.94 -14.54
CA LEU A 87 -1.66 -0.23 -13.67
C LEU A 87 -0.38 -1.07 -13.73
N LEU A 88 0.18 -1.26 -14.92
CA LEU A 88 1.48 -1.93 -15.09
C LEU A 88 2.58 -1.15 -14.39
N SER A 89 2.67 0.17 -14.63
CA SER A 89 3.68 1.04 -14.00
C SER A 89 3.62 0.99 -12.46
N PHE A 90 2.42 0.90 -11.88
CA PHE A 90 2.27 0.75 -10.44
C PHE A 90 2.64 -0.65 -9.95
N ALA A 91 2.22 -1.70 -10.64
CA ALA A 91 2.59 -3.07 -10.30
C ALA A 91 4.12 -3.28 -10.29
N GLU A 92 4.84 -2.65 -11.23
CA GLU A 92 6.31 -2.68 -11.31
C GLU A 92 7.00 -1.99 -10.14
N GLN A 93 6.38 -0.95 -9.56
CA GLN A 93 6.93 -0.25 -8.40
C GLN A 93 6.74 -1.05 -7.10
N LEU A 94 5.78 -1.97 -7.04
CA LEU A 94 5.55 -2.78 -5.85
C LEU A 94 6.63 -3.86 -5.68
N PRO A 95 6.93 -4.30 -4.43
CA PRO A 95 7.85 -5.39 -4.22
C PRO A 95 7.39 -6.66 -4.95
N SER A 96 8.30 -7.29 -5.72
CA SER A 96 7.94 -8.46 -6.52
C SER A 96 7.32 -9.61 -5.71
N GLN A 97 7.61 -9.73 -4.40
CA GLN A 97 6.97 -10.74 -3.55
C GLN A 97 5.45 -10.53 -3.42
N VAL A 98 4.98 -9.28 -3.45
CA VAL A 98 3.55 -8.94 -3.36
C VAL A 98 2.82 -9.49 -4.58
N ILE A 99 3.32 -9.16 -5.77
CA ILE A 99 2.80 -9.70 -7.03
C ILE A 99 2.97 -11.23 -7.09
N ARG A 100 4.11 -11.75 -6.59
CA ARG A 100 4.39 -13.20 -6.62
C ARG A 100 3.40 -14.03 -5.84
N LYS A 101 2.95 -13.54 -4.69
CA LYS A 101 2.01 -14.25 -3.81
C LYS A 101 0.57 -14.19 -4.31
N ASN A 102 0.22 -13.21 -5.13
CA ASN A 102 -1.12 -13.07 -5.69
C ASN A 102 -1.17 -13.65 -7.12
N SER A 103 -1.49 -14.94 -7.24
CA SER A 103 -1.58 -15.64 -8.53
C SER A 103 -2.61 -15.04 -9.46
N PHE A 104 -3.73 -14.55 -8.92
CA PHE A 104 -4.79 -13.93 -9.70
C PHE A 104 -4.35 -12.58 -10.29
N LEU A 105 -3.73 -11.72 -9.47
CA LEU A 105 -3.17 -10.46 -9.94
C LEU A 105 -2.15 -10.65 -11.07
N LYS A 106 -1.30 -11.69 -11.01
CA LYS A 106 -0.40 -12.01 -12.13
C LYS A 106 -1.13 -12.31 -13.43
N VAL A 107 -2.22 -13.08 -13.36
CA VAL A 107 -3.00 -13.42 -14.54
C VAL A 107 -3.60 -12.15 -15.14
N LEU A 108 -4.13 -11.25 -14.31
CA LEU A 108 -4.66 -9.98 -14.75
C LEU A 108 -3.59 -9.08 -15.39
N LEU A 109 -2.43 -8.93 -14.75
CA LEU A 109 -1.30 -8.16 -15.30
C LEU A 109 -0.83 -8.73 -16.64
N ASN A 110 -0.71 -10.06 -16.75
CA ASN A 110 -0.34 -10.71 -18.01
C ASN A 110 -1.38 -10.48 -19.12
N LYS A 111 -2.68 -10.45 -18.80
CA LYS A 111 -3.71 -10.08 -19.79
C LYS A 111 -3.54 -8.65 -20.27
N ILE A 112 -3.17 -7.72 -19.38
CA ILE A 112 -2.90 -6.33 -19.72
C ILE A 112 -1.66 -6.24 -20.62
N GLU A 113 -0.55 -6.87 -20.25
CA GLU A 113 0.69 -6.90 -21.03
C GLU A 113 0.50 -7.47 -22.44
N THR A 114 -0.36 -8.49 -22.58
CA THR A 114 -0.65 -9.16 -23.86
C THR A 114 -1.79 -8.51 -24.65
N ASN A 115 -2.36 -7.40 -24.18
CA ASN A 115 -3.53 -6.74 -24.77
C ASN A 115 -4.76 -7.67 -24.95
N SER A 116 -4.93 -8.65 -24.06
CA SER A 116 -6.03 -9.62 -24.07
C SER A 116 -7.07 -9.37 -22.97
N TYR A 117 -7.04 -8.19 -22.36
CA TYR A 117 -7.88 -7.81 -21.23
C TYR A 117 -9.26 -7.29 -21.67
N SER A 118 -10.25 -7.46 -20.78
CA SER A 118 -11.57 -6.82 -20.85
C SER A 118 -11.63 -5.61 -19.91
N SER A 119 -12.67 -4.77 -20.04
CA SER A 119 -12.91 -3.66 -19.10
C SER A 119 -13.07 -4.15 -17.65
N LYS A 120 -13.63 -5.35 -17.45
CA LYS A 120 -13.74 -5.96 -16.12
C LYS A 120 -12.37 -6.34 -15.55
N ASP A 121 -11.45 -6.85 -16.38
CA ASP A 121 -10.11 -7.19 -15.92
C ASP A 121 -9.36 -5.93 -15.41
N ILE A 122 -9.59 -4.75 -15.99
CA ILE A 122 -9.04 -3.48 -15.49
C ILE A 122 -9.57 -3.15 -14.10
N ALA A 123 -10.88 -3.22 -13.89
CA ALA A 123 -11.49 -2.99 -12.59
C ALA A 123 -11.00 -3.99 -11.53
N ASP A 124 -10.95 -5.28 -11.88
CA ASP A 124 -10.43 -6.34 -11.01
C ASP A 124 -8.94 -6.08 -10.68
N THR A 125 -8.14 -5.64 -11.65
CA THR A 125 -6.72 -5.32 -11.44
C THR A 125 -6.54 -4.20 -10.43
N LYS A 126 -7.33 -3.13 -10.54
CA LYS A 126 -7.32 -2.01 -9.57
C LYS A 126 -7.56 -2.52 -8.15
N VAL A 127 -8.63 -3.30 -7.97
CA VAL A 127 -9.01 -3.86 -6.66
C VAL A 127 -7.91 -4.78 -6.14
N HIS A 128 -7.40 -5.70 -6.96
CA HIS A 128 -6.38 -6.64 -6.52
C HIS A 128 -5.03 -5.98 -6.23
N LEU A 129 -4.64 -4.92 -6.93
CA LEU A 129 -3.48 -4.10 -6.57
C LEU A 129 -3.67 -3.43 -5.21
N HIS A 130 -4.86 -2.86 -4.96
CA HIS A 130 -5.16 -2.24 -3.67
C HIS A 130 -5.16 -3.26 -2.52
N LEU A 131 -5.84 -4.38 -2.69
CA LEU A 131 -5.87 -5.47 -1.70
C LEU A 131 -4.46 -6.02 -1.41
N SER A 132 -3.60 -6.08 -2.43
CA SER A 132 -2.21 -6.52 -2.27
C SER A 132 -1.35 -5.53 -1.48
N SER A 133 -1.85 -4.32 -1.22
CA SER A 133 -1.20 -3.32 -0.37
C SER A 133 -1.47 -3.51 1.12
N PHE A 134 -2.43 -4.36 1.51
CA PHE A 134 -2.64 -4.70 2.91
C PHE A 134 -1.71 -5.83 3.34
N HIS A 135 -1.11 -5.71 4.53
CA HIS A 135 -0.30 -6.78 5.06
C HIS A 135 -1.18 -7.99 5.40
N PRO A 136 -0.78 -9.24 5.07
CA PRO A 136 -1.53 -10.46 5.40
C PRO A 136 -1.78 -10.72 6.90
N PHE A 137 -1.26 -9.88 7.79
CA PHE A 137 -1.47 -9.99 9.26
C PHE A 137 -2.56 -9.04 9.76
N ILE A 138 -3.03 -8.14 8.90
CA ILE A 138 -4.26 -7.41 9.15
C ILE A 138 -5.34 -8.37 8.72
N ILE A 139 -5.94 -9.01 9.71
CA ILE A 139 -7.10 -9.84 9.53
C ILE A 139 -8.28 -8.98 9.95
N ASP A 140 -9.25 -8.84 9.07
CA ASP A 140 -10.52 -8.23 9.42
C ASP A 140 -11.27 -9.25 10.30
N GLU A 141 -11.54 -8.89 11.55
CA GLU A 141 -12.24 -9.75 12.50
C GLU A 141 -13.65 -10.11 12.00
N GLU A 142 -14.29 -9.28 11.16
CA GLU A 142 -15.56 -9.59 10.53
C GLU A 142 -15.41 -10.65 9.43
N ILE A 143 -14.29 -10.66 8.69
CA ILE A 143 -14.00 -11.68 7.67
C ILE A 143 -13.64 -13.02 8.32
N GLU A 144 -12.97 -13.02 9.47
CA GLU A 144 -12.67 -14.25 10.22
C GLU A 144 -13.92 -14.99 10.72
N GLN A 145 -15.05 -14.28 10.87
CA GLN A 145 -16.31 -14.81 11.38
C GLN A 145 -17.26 -15.31 10.26
N LEU A 146 -16.92 -15.12 8.98
CA LEU A 146 -17.68 -15.60 7.82
C LEU A 146 -17.26 -17.01 7.37
#